data_AF-A0A3D3PTS2-F1
#
_entry.id   AF-A0A3D3PTS2-F1
#
_cell.length_a   1.000
_cell.length_b   1.000
_cell.length_c   1.000
_cell.angle_alpha   90.00
_cell.angle_beta   90.00
_cell.angle_gamma   90.00
#
_symmetry.space_group_name_H-M   'P 1'
#
loop_
_entity.id
_entity.type
_entity.pdbx_description
1 polymer ?
#
loop_
_entity_poly.entity_id
_entity_poly.type
_entity_poly.pdbx_seq_one_letter_code
_entity_poly.pdbx_strand_id
1 'polypeptide(L)'
;LFESGAILIYLAEKTGQFMPQDSAGRYQTIQWLMFQMGGIGPMFGQLGFFTKFAGKDYDDKRPREHYAAESRRLLGVLDRQLADRTWIMGDAYTIADIATFPAVRNLIGFYGAGDLVGISDFPHVLRALDSFVARPAVVRGLDIPKRG
;
A
#
# COMPACT_ATOMS: atom_id res chain seq x y z
N LEU A 1 -17.88 -8.41 10.16
CA LEU A 1 -16.49 -7.98 10.39
C LEU A 1 -16.24 -6.75 9.51
N PHE A 2 -15.78 -5.66 10.10
CA PHE A 2 -15.35 -4.45 9.39
C PHE A 2 -13.85 -4.21 9.69
N GLU A 3 -13.26 -3.16 9.12
CA GLU A 3 -11.81 -2.95 8.98
C GLU A 3 -11.14 -3.93 7.99
N SER A 4 -10.55 -3.40 6.92
CA SER A 4 -9.93 -4.20 5.87
C SER A 4 -8.79 -5.08 6.42
N GLY A 5 -7.95 -4.55 7.32
CA GLY A 5 -6.88 -5.31 7.96
C GLY A 5 -7.42 -6.50 8.79
N ALA A 6 -8.46 -6.29 9.59
CA ALA A 6 -9.08 -7.37 10.36
C ALA A 6 -9.71 -8.44 9.45
N ILE A 7 -10.37 -8.02 8.36
CA ILE A 7 -10.95 -8.93 7.37
C ILE A 7 -9.86 -9.76 6.69
N LEU A 8 -8.73 -9.16 6.31
CA LEU A 8 -7.61 -9.87 5.69
C LEU A 8 -7.02 -10.93 6.62
N ILE A 9 -6.81 -10.60 7.90
CA ILE A 9 -6.35 -11.58 8.91
C ILE A 9 -7.34 -12.75 9.00
N TYR A 10 -8.64 -12.45 9.14
CA TYR A 10 -9.68 -13.47 9.24
C TYR A 10 -9.73 -14.39 8.02
N LEU A 11 -9.66 -13.84 6.80
CA LEU A 11 -9.72 -14.64 5.57
C LEU A 11 -8.48 -15.53 5.40
N ALA A 12 -7.30 -15.00 5.75
CA ALA A 12 -6.06 -15.77 5.71
C ALA A 12 -6.08 -16.93 6.72
N GLU A 13 -6.56 -16.71 7.95
CA GLU A 13 -6.73 -17.78 8.93
C GLU A 13 -7.78 -18.82 8.51
N LYS A 14 -8.92 -18.36 8.02
CA LYS A 14 -10.02 -19.23 7.58
C LYS A 14 -9.59 -20.22 6.49
N THR A 15 -8.63 -19.81 5.65
CA THR A 15 -8.22 -20.58 4.47
C THR A 15 -6.82 -21.18 4.59
N GLY A 16 -6.04 -20.80 5.60
CA GLY A 16 -4.63 -21.16 5.72
C GLY A 16 -3.76 -20.57 4.60
N GLN A 17 -4.18 -19.48 3.96
CA GLN A 17 -3.51 -18.90 2.79
C GLN A 17 -3.02 -17.47 3.05
N PHE A 18 -2.00 -17.04 2.31
CA PHE A 18 -1.46 -15.67 2.30
C PHE A 18 -0.96 -15.15 3.66
N MET A 19 -0.65 -16.05 4.59
CA MET A 19 0.01 -15.74 5.85
C MET A 19 0.92 -16.92 6.24
N PRO A 20 2.15 -16.66 6.70
CA PRO A 20 3.01 -17.70 7.25
C PRO A 20 2.32 -18.45 8.39
N GLN A 21 2.60 -19.75 8.49
CA GLN A 21 2.00 -20.62 9.50
C GLN A 21 2.82 -20.69 10.79
N ASP A 22 4.11 -20.30 10.72
CA ASP A 22 4.92 -20.14 11.92
C ASP A 22 4.57 -18.84 12.65
N SER A 23 4.63 -18.87 13.98
CA SER A 23 4.22 -17.74 14.82
C SER A 23 5.00 -16.45 14.54
N ALA A 24 6.30 -16.56 14.28
CA ALA A 24 7.15 -15.39 14.06
C ALA A 24 6.80 -14.68 12.75
N GLY A 25 6.72 -15.43 11.65
CA GLY A 25 6.32 -14.92 10.33
C GLY A 25 4.90 -14.37 10.33
N ARG A 26 3.99 -15.01 11.07
CA ARG A 26 2.61 -14.51 11.27
C ARG A 26 2.61 -13.13 11.91
N TYR A 27 3.27 -12.95 13.06
CA TYR A 27 3.29 -11.66 13.74
C TYR A 27 4.06 -10.59 12.95
N GLN A 28 5.12 -10.96 12.24
CA GLN A 28 5.81 -10.04 11.34
C GLN A 28 4.92 -9.60 10.17
N THR A 29 4.07 -10.49 9.63
CA THR A 29 3.08 -10.14 8.60
C THR A 29 2.03 -9.16 9.16
N ILE A 30 1.54 -9.42 10.38
CA ILE A 30 0.61 -8.51 11.07
C ILE A 30 1.25 -7.15 11.33
N GLN A 31 2.53 -7.10 11.71
CA GLN A 31 3.26 -5.84 11.88
C GLN A 31 3.26 -5.01 10.60
N TRP A 32 3.54 -5.61 9.44
CA TRP A 32 3.49 -4.92 8.15
C TRP A 32 2.08 -4.50 7.75
N LEU A 33 1.08 -5.30 8.08
CA LEU A 33 -0.31 -4.90 7.91
C LEU A 33 -0.65 -3.67 8.77
N MET A 34 -0.20 -3.61 10.02
CA MET A 34 -0.42 -2.45 10.88
C MET A 34 0.35 -1.21 10.40
N PHE A 35 1.55 -1.39 9.85
CA PHE A 35 2.29 -0.31 9.16
C PHE A 35 1.48 0.26 7.99
N GLN A 36 0.79 -0.60 7.23
CA GLN A 36 -0.12 -0.15 6.18
C GLN A 36 -1.34 0.58 6.74
N MET A 37 -2.01 0.01 7.75
CA MET A 37 -3.26 0.54 8.32
C MET A 37 -3.06 1.88 9.04
N GLY A 38 -1.96 2.05 9.78
CA GLY A 38 -1.67 3.26 10.55
C GLY A 38 -0.80 4.29 9.83
N GLY A 39 -0.05 3.88 8.82
CA GLY A 39 0.89 4.74 8.08
C GLY A 39 0.44 4.98 6.64
N ILE A 40 0.65 3.98 5.77
CA ILE A 40 0.45 4.12 4.32
C ILE A 40 -0.96 4.61 3.97
N GLY A 41 -2.00 3.92 4.44
CA GLY A 41 -3.39 4.24 4.10
C GLY A 41 -3.77 5.67 4.47
N PRO A 42 -3.67 6.06 5.76
CA PRO A 42 -4.02 7.40 6.21
C PRO A 42 -3.18 8.49 5.53
N MET A 43 -1.85 8.36 5.48
CA MET A 43 -0.98 9.42 4.98
C MET A 43 -1.12 9.63 3.46
N PHE A 44 -1.24 8.54 2.68
CA PHE A 44 -1.46 8.65 1.24
C PHE A 44 -2.85 9.21 0.93
N GLY A 45 -3.86 8.86 1.73
CA GLY A 45 -5.20 9.43 1.63
C GLY A 45 -5.22 10.94 1.85
N GLN A 46 -4.51 11.42 2.88
CA GLN A 46 -4.37 12.86 3.12
C GLN A 46 -3.65 13.57 1.97
N LEU A 47 -2.56 12.99 1.46
CA LEU A 47 -1.89 13.55 0.29
C LEU A 47 -2.83 13.62 -0.92
N GLY A 48 -3.64 12.59 -1.15
CA GLY A 48 -4.66 12.57 -2.19
C GLY A 48 -5.69 13.69 -2.04
N PHE A 49 -6.13 13.99 -0.80
CA PHE A 49 -7.03 15.10 -0.53
C PHE A 49 -6.44 16.46 -0.93
N PHE A 50 -5.21 16.75 -0.50
CA PHE A 50 -4.53 18.01 -0.78
C PHE A 50 -3.92 18.12 -2.19
N THR A 51 -3.93 17.03 -2.97
CA THR A 51 -3.39 17.00 -4.35
C THR A 51 -4.48 16.92 -5.41
N LYS A 52 -5.52 16.10 -5.21
CA LYS A 52 -6.53 15.81 -6.23
C LYS A 52 -7.93 16.35 -5.91
N PHE A 53 -8.30 16.37 -4.64
CA PHE A 53 -9.66 16.73 -4.21
C PHE A 53 -9.73 18.18 -3.72
N ALA A 54 -10.73 18.51 -2.92
CA ALA A 54 -11.01 19.88 -2.48
C ALA A 54 -9.83 20.57 -1.80
N GLY A 55 -8.95 19.81 -1.12
CA GLY A 55 -7.74 20.38 -0.51
C GLY A 55 -6.73 20.94 -1.53
N LYS A 56 -6.83 20.59 -2.81
CA LYS A 56 -5.96 21.14 -3.87
C LYS A 56 -6.16 22.65 -4.04
N ASP A 57 -7.36 23.14 -3.77
CA ASP A 57 -7.78 24.53 -4.00
C ASP A 57 -7.44 25.44 -2.80
N TYR A 58 -6.88 24.87 -1.72
CA TYR A 58 -6.45 25.66 -0.56
C TYR A 58 -5.17 26.42 -0.91
N ASP A 59 -5.13 27.73 -0.61
CA ASP A 59 -3.98 28.57 -0.96
C ASP A 59 -2.69 28.12 -0.26
N ASP A 60 -2.79 27.77 1.02
CA ASP A 60 -1.67 27.27 1.80
C ASP A 60 -1.31 25.82 1.43
N LYS A 61 -0.12 25.63 0.85
CA LYS A 61 0.37 24.31 0.41
C LYS A 61 1.17 23.55 1.47
N ARG A 62 1.42 24.14 2.65
CA ARG A 62 2.15 23.46 3.75
C ARG A 62 1.55 22.10 4.12
N PRO A 63 0.20 21.90 4.18
CA PRO A 63 -0.36 20.58 4.43
C PRO A 63 0.00 19.56 3.35
N ARG A 64 -0.08 19.96 2.06
CA ARG A 64 0.29 19.08 0.94
C ARG A 64 1.75 18.66 1.02
N GLU A 65 2.64 19.61 1.30
CA GLU A 65 4.08 19.37 1.42
C GLU A 65 4.40 18.43 2.59
N HIS A 66 3.72 18.61 3.73
CA HIS A 66 3.85 17.72 4.88
C HIS A 66 3.48 16.27 4.51
N TYR A 67 2.32 16.05 3.90
CA TYR A 67 1.89 14.70 3.52
C TYR A 67 2.70 14.12 2.35
N ALA A 68 3.26 14.95 1.47
CA ALA A 68 4.19 14.53 0.44
C ALA A 68 5.49 14.00 1.05
N ALA A 69 6.07 14.74 2.00
CA ALA A 69 7.28 14.33 2.72
C ALA A 69 7.07 13.04 3.51
N GLU A 70 5.95 12.92 4.23
CA GLU A 70 5.64 11.69 4.97
C GLU A 70 5.35 10.50 4.04
N SER A 71 4.64 10.72 2.93
CA SER A 71 4.40 9.67 1.94
C SER A 71 5.71 9.16 1.33
N ARG A 72 6.62 10.08 1.00
CA ARG A 72 7.98 9.75 0.53
C ARG A 72 8.77 8.98 1.58
N ARG A 73 8.69 9.35 2.86
CA ARG A 73 9.35 8.62 3.96
C ARG A 73 8.84 7.18 4.07
N LEU A 74 7.52 6.99 3.97
CA LEU A 74 6.88 5.67 4.01
C LEU A 74 7.27 4.81 2.80
N LEU A 75 7.32 5.39 1.60
CA LEU A 75 7.85 4.72 0.40
C LEU A 75 9.30 4.28 0.62
N GLY A 76 10.14 5.11 1.24
CA GLY A 76 11.52 4.74 1.55
C GLY A 76 11.65 3.60 2.57
N VAL A 77 10.72 3.45 3.51
CA VAL A 77 10.67 2.27 4.40
C VAL A 77 10.31 1.02 3.61
N LEU A 78 9.30 1.11 2.75
CA LEU A 78 8.86 -0.01 1.91
C LEU A 78 9.93 -0.43 0.89
N ASP A 79 10.61 0.54 0.26
CA ASP A 79 11.66 0.27 -0.73
C ASP A 79 12.85 -0.46 -0.13
N ARG A 80 13.30 -0.03 1.06
CA ARG A 80 14.35 -0.74 1.80
C ARG A 80 13.94 -2.15 2.18
N GLN A 81 12.68 -2.34 2.60
CA GLN A 81 12.17 -3.69 2.90
C GLN A 81 12.16 -4.60 1.66
N LEU A 82 11.94 -4.03 0.47
CA LEU A 82 11.85 -4.77 -0.79
C LEU A 82 13.20 -4.90 -1.51
N ALA A 83 14.29 -4.32 -1.00
CA ALA A 83 15.57 -4.27 -1.70
C ALA A 83 16.07 -5.68 -2.11
N ASP A 84 15.97 -6.65 -1.20
CA ASP A 84 16.40 -8.03 -1.37
C ASP A 84 15.23 -9.03 -1.32
N ARG A 85 13.99 -8.56 -1.48
CA ARG A 85 12.78 -9.38 -1.32
C ARG A 85 11.84 -9.30 -2.51
N THR A 86 11.26 -10.42 -2.88
CA THR A 86 10.22 -10.48 -3.92
C THR A 86 8.95 -9.74 -3.48
N TRP A 87 8.54 -9.97 -2.24
CA TRP A 87 7.36 -9.41 -1.55
C TRP A 87 7.75 -8.91 -0.16
N ILE A 88 6.84 -8.24 0.55
CA ILE A 88 7.12 -7.64 1.86
C ILE A 88 7.66 -8.68 2.86
N MET A 89 7.17 -9.92 2.79
CA MET A 89 7.56 -11.02 3.66
C MET A 89 8.62 -11.96 3.06
N GLY A 90 9.45 -11.48 2.14
CA GLY A 90 10.48 -12.29 1.47
C GLY A 90 9.95 -12.85 0.14
N ASP A 91 10.00 -14.17 -0.04
CA ASP A 91 9.50 -14.81 -1.27
C ASP A 91 8.00 -15.06 -1.25
N ALA A 92 7.38 -15.07 -0.07
CA ALA A 92 5.97 -15.35 0.11
C ALA A 92 5.11 -14.09 -0.16
N TYR A 93 4.14 -14.22 -1.05
CA TYR A 93 3.06 -13.25 -1.23
C TYR A 93 2.03 -13.37 -0.10
N THR A 94 1.76 -12.28 0.60
CA THR A 94 0.95 -12.27 1.82
C THR A 94 -0.12 -11.19 1.83
N ILE A 95 -0.94 -11.19 2.88
CA ILE A 95 -1.89 -10.11 3.12
C ILE A 95 -1.25 -8.74 3.32
N ALA A 96 0.04 -8.65 3.70
CA ALA A 96 0.74 -7.37 3.77
C ALA A 96 0.86 -6.72 2.39
N ASP A 97 1.13 -7.52 1.35
CA ASP A 97 1.20 -7.07 -0.04
C ASP A 97 -0.19 -6.68 -0.56
N ILE A 98 -1.19 -7.53 -0.29
CA ILE A 98 -2.61 -7.28 -0.65
C ILE A 98 -3.10 -5.95 -0.08
N ALA A 99 -2.70 -5.61 1.14
CA ALA A 99 -3.12 -4.36 1.79
C ALA A 99 -2.35 -3.13 1.27
N THR A 100 -1.06 -3.30 0.95
CA THR A 100 -0.14 -2.17 0.68
C THR A 100 -0.20 -1.68 -0.76
N PHE A 101 -0.05 -2.58 -1.74
CA PHE A 101 0.11 -2.17 -3.14
C PHE A 101 -1.12 -1.50 -3.77
N PRO A 102 -2.38 -1.76 -3.36
CA PRO A 102 -3.50 -0.95 -3.83
C PRO A 102 -3.35 0.54 -3.47
N ALA A 103 -2.81 0.86 -2.29
CA ALA A 103 -2.57 2.24 -1.88
C ALA A 103 -1.44 2.88 -2.72
N VAL A 104 -0.36 2.15 -3.00
CA VAL A 104 0.73 2.63 -3.88
C VAL A 104 0.20 2.89 -5.30
N ARG A 105 -0.56 1.93 -5.87
CA ARG A 105 -1.22 2.09 -7.17
C ARG A 105 -2.09 3.35 -7.21
N ASN A 106 -2.88 3.55 -6.15
CA ASN A 106 -3.80 4.68 -6.07
C ASN A 106 -3.06 6.02 -5.93
N LEU A 107 -1.96 6.06 -5.17
CA LEU A 107 -1.10 7.24 -4.99
C LEU A 107 -0.57 7.77 -6.32
N ILE A 108 0.02 6.88 -7.14
CA ILE A 108 0.71 7.30 -8.37
C ILE A 108 -0.22 7.36 -9.58
N GLY A 109 -1.30 6.57 -9.57
CA GLY A 109 -2.29 6.55 -10.65
C GLY A 109 -3.41 7.54 -10.39
N PHE A 110 -4.42 7.13 -9.60
CA PHE A 110 -5.63 7.91 -9.44
C PHE A 110 -5.37 9.27 -8.77
N TYR A 111 -4.58 9.33 -7.69
CA TYR A 111 -4.21 10.59 -7.03
C TYR A 111 -3.25 11.45 -7.86
N GLY A 112 -2.51 10.85 -8.80
CA GLY A 112 -1.57 11.57 -9.65
C GLY A 112 -0.40 12.20 -8.89
N ALA A 113 -0.02 11.62 -7.75
CA ALA A 113 1.01 12.17 -6.87
C ALA A 113 2.41 11.56 -7.09
N GLY A 114 2.62 10.81 -8.19
CA GLY A 114 3.87 10.10 -8.47
C GLY A 114 5.11 11.00 -8.50
N ASP A 115 5.04 12.10 -9.24
CA ASP A 115 6.14 13.07 -9.33
C ASP A 115 6.36 13.79 -8.00
N LEU A 116 5.26 14.12 -7.28
CA LEU A 116 5.31 14.83 -6.02
C LEU A 116 6.04 14.04 -4.91
N VAL A 117 5.93 12.71 -4.93
CA VAL A 117 6.66 11.85 -3.98
C VAL A 117 8.00 11.35 -4.53
N GLY A 118 8.31 11.64 -5.80
CA GLY A 118 9.50 11.15 -6.50
C GLY A 118 9.52 9.64 -6.63
N ILE A 119 8.44 9.04 -7.16
CA ILE A 119 8.28 7.58 -7.19
C ILE A 119 9.43 6.83 -7.89
N SER A 120 10.09 7.47 -8.87
CA SER A 120 11.25 6.91 -9.57
C SER A 120 12.43 6.57 -8.67
N ASP A 121 12.50 7.17 -7.47
CA ASP A 121 13.56 6.93 -6.50
C ASP A 121 13.36 5.62 -5.72
N PHE A 122 12.25 4.92 -5.95
CA PHE A 122 11.87 3.68 -5.25
C PHE A 122 11.72 2.50 -6.23
N PRO A 123 12.81 2.05 -6.85
CA PRO A 123 12.77 1.01 -7.89
C PRO A 123 12.26 -0.34 -7.38
N HIS A 124 12.50 -0.67 -6.11
CA HIS A 124 12.06 -1.94 -5.53
C HIS A 124 10.54 -1.93 -5.27
N VAL A 125 10.00 -0.77 -4.88
CA VAL A 125 8.55 -0.56 -4.79
C VAL A 125 7.90 -0.68 -6.17
N LEU A 126 8.46 -0.03 -7.20
CA LEU A 126 7.94 -0.10 -8.56
C LEU A 126 7.95 -1.52 -9.12
N ARG A 127 9.06 -2.25 -8.97
CA ARG A 127 9.17 -3.67 -9.36
C ARG A 127 8.07 -4.53 -8.72
N ALA A 128 7.87 -4.38 -7.42
CA ALA A 128 6.87 -5.16 -6.69
C ALA A 128 5.44 -4.73 -7.07
N LEU A 129 5.20 -3.44 -7.30
CA LEU A 129 3.92 -2.93 -7.79
C LEU A 129 3.57 -3.50 -9.17
N ASP A 130 4.50 -3.48 -10.11
CA ASP A 130 4.31 -4.03 -11.47
C ASP A 130 3.95 -5.52 -11.40
N SER A 131 4.68 -6.27 -10.56
CA SER A 131 4.40 -7.67 -10.28
C SER A 131 3.02 -7.87 -9.63
N PHE A 132 2.61 -6.97 -8.73
CA PHE A 132 1.31 -7.01 -8.05
C PHE A 132 0.15 -6.80 -9.04
N VAL A 133 0.20 -5.74 -9.84
CA VAL A 133 -0.90 -5.38 -10.76
C VAL A 133 -1.04 -6.34 -11.94
N ALA A 134 0.01 -7.09 -12.27
CA ALA A 134 -0.04 -8.14 -13.30
C ALA A 134 -0.79 -9.41 -12.85
N ARG A 135 -1.05 -9.60 -11.54
CA ARG A 135 -1.70 -10.82 -11.03
C ARG A 135 -3.16 -10.88 -11.47
N PRO A 136 -3.63 -11.97 -12.12
CA PRO A 136 -5.02 -12.07 -12.58
C PRO A 136 -6.07 -11.86 -11.47
N ALA A 137 -5.78 -12.31 -10.24
CA ALA A 137 -6.67 -12.09 -9.09
C ALA A 137 -6.74 -10.62 -8.66
N VAL A 138 -5.63 -9.89 -8.75
CA VAL A 138 -5.58 -8.45 -8.46
C VAL A 138 -6.34 -7.68 -9.54
N VAL A 139 -6.14 -8.01 -10.82
CA VAL A 139 -6.89 -7.40 -11.93
C VAL A 139 -8.40 -7.54 -11.72
N ARG A 140 -8.88 -8.75 -11.39
CA ARG A 140 -10.31 -8.96 -11.08
C ARG A 140 -10.74 -8.18 -9.84
N GLY A 141 -9.97 -8.24 -8.76
CA GLY A 141 -10.31 -7.60 -7.49
C GLY A 141 -10.42 -6.07 -7.59
N LEU A 142 -9.61 -5.43 -8.43
CA LEU A 142 -9.64 -3.98 -8.65
C LEU A 142 -10.89 -3.48 -9.38
N ASP A 143 -11.66 -4.38 -9.99
CA ASP A 143 -12.88 -4.10 -10.75
C ASP A 143 -14.16 -4.62 -10.05
N ILE A 144 -14.03 -4.98 -8.76
CA ILE A 144 -15.14 -5.49 -7.93
C ILE A 144 -15.34 -4.55 -6.72
N PRO A 145 -16.60 -4.20 -6.38
CA PRO A 145 -17.81 -4.44 -7.17
C PRO A 145 -17.79 -3.62 -8.47
N LYS A 146 -18.54 -4.08 -9.48
CA LYS A 146 -18.72 -3.30 -10.71
C LYS A 146 -19.32 -1.95 -10.36
N ARG A 147 -18.72 -0.88 -10.88
CA ARG A 147 -19.33 0.46 -10.81
C ARG A 147 -20.60 0.41 -11.65
N GLY A 148 -21.73 0.75 -11.04
CA GLY A 148 -23.02 0.86 -11.72
C GLY A 148 -23.08 2.03 -12.67
#